data_AF-A0A5S3V443-F1
#
_entry.id   AF-A0A5S3V443-F1
#
_cell.length_a   1.000
_cell.length_b   1.000
_cell.length_c   1.000
_cell.angle_alpha   90.00
_cell.angle_beta   90.00
_cell.angle_gamma   90.00
#
_symmetry.space_group_name_H-M   'P 1'
#
loop_
_entity.id
_entity.type
_entity.pdbx_description
1 polymer ?
#
loop_
_entity_poly.entity_id
_entity_poly.type
_entity_poly.pdbx_seq_one_letter_code
_entity_poly.pdbx_strand_id
1 'polypeptide(L)'
;MSYSPFLESVRVELRTKHYSLKTEKSYLYWIKGYILFNDKKHPDEMGNREIERFLNHLAVNRAVSAATQNQALCAIIFLYRFIIKRDIKGLNYSFSKRDVTLPTVLSADEAQKVIANLYGVHKLIASLLYGCGSRINEALKLRIKDLDFANKSIFVFRGKGRKDRYTLLPKSCMQALEEQMAVVKSLHQKDLNAGFGLTSLPPALIRKYGHAVKDFSWQYLYQFN
;
A
#
# COMPACT_ATOMS: atom_id res chain seq x y z
N MET A 1 16.20 -4.81 -16.31
CA MET A 1 16.07 -6.13 -15.62
C MET A 1 15.65 -7.14 -16.67
N SER A 2 16.34 -8.27 -16.81
CA SER A 2 15.95 -9.28 -17.80
C SER A 2 14.54 -9.78 -17.51
N TYR A 3 13.75 -9.89 -18.56
CA TYR A 3 12.38 -10.40 -18.52
C TYR A 3 12.42 -11.90 -18.22
N SER A 4 11.84 -12.32 -17.10
CA SER A 4 11.68 -13.75 -16.77
C SER A 4 10.22 -14.13 -17.04
N PRO A 5 9.94 -14.99 -18.04
CA PRO A 5 8.58 -15.43 -18.33
C PRO A 5 7.88 -16.07 -17.13
N PHE A 6 8.65 -16.78 -16.29
CA PHE A 6 8.15 -17.39 -15.06
C PHE A 6 7.70 -16.35 -14.02
N LEU A 7 8.51 -15.31 -13.76
CA LEU A 7 8.10 -14.26 -12.81
C LEU A 7 6.94 -13.42 -13.37
N GLU A 8 6.77 -13.35 -14.69
CA GLU A 8 5.59 -12.72 -15.29
C GLU A 8 4.32 -13.54 -15.04
N SER A 9 4.36 -14.87 -15.18
CA SER A 9 3.19 -15.71 -14.90
C SER A 9 2.74 -15.58 -13.44
N VAL A 10 3.70 -15.53 -12.51
CA VAL A 10 3.44 -15.24 -11.08
C VAL A 10 2.76 -13.90 -10.90
N ARG A 11 3.24 -12.86 -11.60
CA ARG A 11 2.66 -11.52 -11.55
C ARG A 11 1.22 -11.49 -12.06
N VAL A 12 0.96 -12.14 -13.19
CA VAL A 12 -0.38 -12.24 -13.78
C VAL A 12 -1.33 -12.88 -12.77
N GLU A 13 -0.95 -14.02 -12.17
CA GLU A 13 -1.80 -14.72 -11.20
C GLU A 13 -2.10 -13.86 -9.96
N LEU A 14 -1.09 -13.14 -9.44
CA LEU A 14 -1.26 -12.21 -8.31
C LEU A 14 -2.28 -11.11 -8.64
N ARG A 15 -2.22 -10.54 -9.84
CA ARG A 15 -3.14 -9.49 -10.29
C ARG A 15 -4.54 -10.02 -10.54
N THR A 16 -4.67 -11.21 -11.13
CA THR A 16 -5.94 -11.90 -11.35
C THR A 16 -6.66 -12.15 -10.02
N LYS A 17 -5.93 -12.53 -8.98
CA LYS A 17 -6.47 -12.69 -7.61
C LYS A 17 -6.60 -11.38 -6.83
N HIS A 18 -6.38 -10.24 -7.48
CA HIS A 18 -6.52 -8.90 -6.92
C HIS A 18 -5.65 -8.63 -5.67
N TYR A 19 -4.47 -9.24 -5.61
CA TYR A 19 -3.47 -8.87 -4.60
C TYR A 19 -3.00 -7.44 -4.79
N SER A 20 -2.55 -6.81 -3.70
CA SER A 20 -2.00 -5.45 -3.77
C SER A 20 -0.64 -5.45 -4.49
N LEU A 21 -0.28 -4.33 -5.15
CA LEU A 21 1.05 -4.16 -5.77
C LEU A 21 2.19 -4.32 -4.74
N LYS A 22 1.95 -3.97 -3.47
CA LYS A 22 2.93 -4.19 -2.39
C LYS A 22 3.13 -5.68 -2.12
N THR A 23 2.05 -6.46 -2.12
CA THR A 23 2.13 -7.92 -2.00
C THR A 23 2.81 -8.52 -3.22
N GLU A 24 2.47 -8.06 -4.43
CA GLU A 24 3.12 -8.48 -5.67
C GLU A 24 4.64 -8.29 -5.61
N LYS A 25 5.09 -7.07 -5.27
CA LYS A 25 6.52 -6.77 -5.12
C LYS A 25 7.20 -7.67 -4.09
N SER A 26 6.55 -7.88 -2.94
CA SER A 26 7.10 -8.70 -1.86
C SER A 26 7.19 -10.17 -2.26
N TYR A 27 6.15 -10.71 -2.91
CA TYR A 27 6.11 -12.11 -3.31
C TYR A 27 7.10 -12.40 -4.43
N LEU A 28 7.15 -11.54 -5.46
CA LEU A 28 8.13 -11.67 -6.53
C LEU A 28 9.57 -11.60 -5.99
N TYR A 29 9.83 -10.73 -5.01
CA TYR A 29 11.14 -10.66 -4.34
C TYR A 29 11.50 -11.99 -3.66
N TRP A 30 10.60 -12.53 -2.83
CA TRP A 30 10.87 -13.78 -2.12
C TRP A 30 10.95 -15.00 -3.04
N ILE A 31 10.09 -15.08 -4.05
CA ILE A 31 10.11 -16.15 -5.05
C ILE A 31 11.41 -16.12 -5.84
N LYS A 32 11.84 -14.93 -6.29
CA LYS A 32 13.13 -14.77 -6.98
C LYS A 32 14.29 -15.17 -6.05
N GLY A 33 14.26 -14.73 -4.80
CA GLY A 33 15.29 -15.09 -3.81
C GLY A 33 15.38 -16.60 -3.57
N TYR A 34 14.22 -17.27 -3.45
CA TYR A 34 14.13 -18.72 -3.30
C TYR A 34 14.72 -19.47 -4.50
N ILE A 35 14.40 -19.05 -5.72
CA ILE A 35 14.94 -19.65 -6.96
C ILE A 35 16.46 -19.46 -7.06
N LEU A 36 16.94 -18.25 -6.77
CA LEU A 36 18.38 -17.95 -6.83
C LEU A 36 19.18 -18.68 -5.75
N PHE A 37 18.60 -18.86 -4.55
CA PHE A 37 19.23 -19.65 -3.48
C PHE A 37 19.38 -21.13 -3.83
N ASN A 38 18.54 -21.64 -4.73
CA ASN A 38 18.61 -23.02 -5.21
C ASN A 38 19.15 -23.08 -6.65
N ASP A 39 20.16 -22.24 -6.96
CA ASP A 39 20.93 -22.28 -8.20
C ASP A 39 20.09 -22.19 -9.49
N LYS A 40 19.00 -21.41 -9.43
CA LYS A 40 18.02 -21.26 -10.53
C LYS A 40 17.28 -22.55 -10.91
N LYS A 41 17.29 -23.57 -10.06
CA LYS A 41 16.47 -24.77 -10.22
C LYS A 41 14.99 -24.39 -10.30
N HIS A 42 14.24 -25.03 -11.20
CA HIS A 42 12.83 -24.72 -11.40
C HIS A 42 12.01 -25.16 -10.16
N PRO A 43 11.06 -24.35 -9.64
CA PRO A 43 10.30 -24.71 -8.44
C PRO A 43 9.51 -26.01 -8.51
N ASP A 44 9.17 -26.47 -9.71
CA ASP A 44 8.49 -27.76 -9.91
C ASP A 44 9.38 -28.95 -9.49
N GLU A 45 10.69 -28.85 -9.69
CA GLU A 45 11.69 -29.87 -9.32
C GLU A 45 12.18 -29.76 -7.86
N MET A 46 11.63 -28.81 -7.11
CA MET A 46 11.97 -28.54 -5.72
C MET A 46 10.79 -28.87 -4.81
N GLY A 47 11.02 -29.21 -3.56
CA GLY A 47 9.98 -29.56 -2.59
C GLY A 47 10.30 -29.06 -1.18
N ASN A 48 9.77 -29.76 -0.17
CA ASN A 48 9.89 -29.34 1.23
C ASN A 48 11.34 -29.10 1.66
N ARG A 49 12.28 -29.95 1.19
CA ARG A 49 13.70 -29.83 1.50
C ARG A 49 14.27 -28.47 1.11
N GLU A 50 14.03 -28.03 -0.13
CA GLU A 50 14.54 -26.74 -0.62
C GLU A 50 13.83 -25.56 0.07
N ILE A 51 12.53 -25.69 0.34
CA ILE A 51 11.75 -24.69 1.06
C ILE A 51 12.31 -24.51 2.47
N GLU A 52 12.47 -25.60 3.23
CA GLU A 52 12.99 -25.59 4.60
C GLU A 52 14.43 -25.07 4.64
N ARG A 53 15.29 -25.51 3.72
CA ARG A 53 16.68 -25.02 3.62
C ARG A 53 16.73 -23.51 3.42
N PHE A 54 15.88 -22.98 2.54
CA PHE A 54 15.80 -21.54 2.29
C PHE A 54 15.28 -20.78 3.51
N LEU A 55 14.21 -21.25 4.14
CA LEU A 55 13.65 -20.59 5.33
C LEU A 55 14.62 -20.64 6.51
N ASN A 56 15.35 -21.75 6.69
CA ASN A 56 16.41 -21.86 7.71
C ASN A 56 17.57 -20.92 7.42
N HIS A 57 17.98 -20.78 6.15
CA HIS A 57 18.99 -19.80 5.77
C HIS A 57 18.56 -18.37 6.12
N LEU A 58 17.29 -18.04 5.90
CA LEU A 58 16.75 -16.73 6.29
C LEU A 58 16.78 -16.52 7.82
N ALA A 59 16.41 -17.52 8.61
CA ALA A 59 16.44 -17.40 10.07
C ALA A 59 17.86 -17.38 10.66
N VAL A 60 18.72 -18.31 10.24
CA VAL A 60 20.01 -18.56 10.91
C VAL A 60 21.13 -17.71 10.31
N ASN A 61 21.26 -17.69 8.99
CA ASN A 61 22.37 -16.99 8.34
C ASN A 61 22.07 -15.51 8.09
N ARG A 62 20.82 -15.18 7.76
CA ARG A 62 20.39 -13.79 7.52
C ARG A 62 19.79 -13.13 8.76
N ALA A 63 19.55 -13.89 9.83
CA ALA A 63 19.00 -13.39 11.10
C ALA A 63 17.75 -12.51 10.92
N VAL A 64 16.85 -12.88 10.00
CA VAL A 64 15.65 -12.07 9.73
C VAL A 64 14.59 -12.27 10.82
N SER A 65 13.75 -11.26 11.02
CA SER A 65 12.61 -11.38 11.94
C SER A 65 11.64 -12.50 11.54
N ALA A 66 10.94 -13.06 12.52
CA ALA A 66 9.83 -13.98 12.30
C ALA A 66 8.78 -13.43 11.31
N ALA A 67 8.55 -12.11 11.31
CA ALA A 67 7.62 -11.49 10.39
C ALA A 67 8.07 -11.55 8.93
N THR A 68 9.36 -11.28 8.70
CA THR A 68 10.01 -11.38 7.40
C THR A 68 9.98 -12.82 6.88
N GLN A 69 10.31 -13.79 7.74
CA GLN A 69 10.32 -15.20 7.38
C GLN A 69 8.91 -15.72 7.03
N ASN A 70 7.91 -15.35 7.82
CA ASN A 70 6.51 -15.70 7.53
C ASN A 70 6.04 -15.09 6.19
N GLN A 71 6.53 -13.90 5.81
CA GLN A 71 6.22 -13.31 4.50
C GLN A 71 6.85 -14.10 3.36
N ALA A 72 8.09 -14.57 3.52
CA ALA A 72 8.75 -15.45 2.57
C ALA A 72 7.98 -16.77 2.41
N LEU A 73 7.60 -17.41 3.53
CA LEU A 73 6.79 -18.63 3.54
C LEU A 73 5.46 -18.42 2.80
N CYS A 74 4.73 -17.33 3.06
CA CYS A 74 3.50 -17.02 2.35
C CYS A 74 3.68 -16.89 0.83
N ALA A 75 4.79 -16.29 0.39
CA ALA A 75 5.11 -16.17 -1.04
C ALA A 75 5.40 -17.55 -1.68
N ILE A 76 6.11 -18.42 -0.97
CA ILE A 76 6.43 -19.78 -1.42
C ILE A 76 5.15 -20.64 -1.46
N ILE A 77 4.30 -20.59 -0.43
CA ILE A 77 3.02 -21.29 -0.43
C ILE A 77 2.16 -20.82 -1.61
N PHE A 78 2.11 -19.50 -1.87
CA PHE A 78 1.40 -18.96 -3.03
C PHE A 78 1.94 -19.52 -4.35
N LEU A 79 3.27 -19.54 -4.51
CA LEU A 79 3.94 -20.09 -5.68
C LEU A 79 3.52 -21.53 -5.95
N TYR A 80 3.65 -22.41 -4.96
CA TYR A 80 3.35 -23.82 -5.14
C TYR A 80 1.85 -24.06 -5.38
N ARG A 81 0.99 -23.39 -4.60
CA ARG A 81 -0.46 -23.60 -4.69
C ARG A 81 -1.06 -23.10 -6.00
N PHE A 82 -0.66 -21.92 -6.48
CA PHE A 82 -1.35 -21.26 -7.59
C PHE A 82 -0.60 -21.29 -8.92
N ILE A 83 0.74 -21.39 -8.89
CA ILE A 83 1.55 -21.41 -10.11
C ILE A 83 1.92 -22.83 -10.47
N ILE A 84 2.51 -23.57 -9.53
CA ILE A 84 2.89 -24.98 -9.73
C ILE A 84 1.68 -25.91 -9.63
N LYS A 85 0.58 -25.45 -9.02
CA LYS A 85 -0.66 -26.21 -8.80
C LYS A 85 -0.43 -27.49 -7.99
N ARG A 86 0.48 -27.41 -7.01
CA ARG A 86 0.82 -28.50 -6.10
C ARG A 86 0.71 -28.05 -4.65
N ASP A 87 -0.02 -28.82 -3.85
CA ASP A 87 -0.09 -28.55 -2.42
C ASP A 87 1.20 -29.00 -1.72
N ILE A 88 1.70 -28.15 -0.83
CA ILE A 88 2.80 -28.48 0.07
C ILE A 88 2.20 -29.21 1.27
N LYS A 89 2.57 -30.49 1.46
CA LYS A 89 2.15 -31.31 2.60
C LYS A 89 3.37 -31.67 3.44
N GLY A 90 3.21 -31.74 4.77
CA GLY A 90 4.28 -32.20 5.67
C GLY A 90 5.50 -31.27 5.72
N LEU A 91 5.30 -29.96 5.59
CA LEU A 91 6.37 -28.98 5.78
C LEU A 91 6.72 -28.90 7.26
N ASN A 92 7.96 -29.23 7.63
CA ASN A 92 8.46 -29.14 9.02
C ASN A 92 8.87 -27.71 9.36
N TYR A 93 7.98 -26.77 9.05
CA TYR A 93 8.18 -25.35 9.25
C TYR A 93 6.86 -24.71 9.64
N SER A 94 6.70 -24.37 10.92
CA SER A 94 5.55 -23.63 11.42
C SER A 94 5.79 -22.12 11.31
N PHE A 95 4.72 -21.33 11.20
CA PHE A 95 4.82 -19.88 11.34
C PHE A 95 5.59 -19.53 12.62
N SER A 96 6.70 -18.81 12.47
CA SER A 96 7.48 -18.35 13.61
C SER A 96 6.61 -17.41 14.45
N LYS A 97 6.54 -17.68 15.76
CA LYS A 97 5.84 -16.81 16.70
C LYS A 97 6.48 -15.43 16.64
N ARG A 98 5.65 -14.42 16.48
CA ARG A 98 6.09 -13.02 16.55
C ARG A 98 5.88 -12.56 17.97
N ASP A 99 6.92 -12.00 18.57
CA ASP A 99 6.75 -11.27 19.83
C ASP A 99 5.83 -10.08 19.58
N VAL A 100 4.75 -10.00 20.34
CA VAL A 100 3.81 -8.87 20.27
C VAL A 100 4.33 -7.80 21.21
N THR A 101 5.08 -6.84 20.68
CA THR A 101 5.46 -5.64 21.44
C THR A 101 4.23 -4.75 21.60
N LEU A 102 3.97 -4.29 22.83
CA LEU A 102 2.96 -3.26 23.06
C LEU A 102 3.39 -1.98 22.33
N PRO A 103 2.51 -1.37 21.52
CA PRO A 103 2.84 -0.12 20.85
C PRO A 103 3.00 0.99 21.89
N THR A 104 4.17 1.62 21.93
CA THR A 104 4.34 2.88 22.66
C THR A 104 3.59 3.98 21.91
N VAL A 105 2.72 4.70 22.61
CA VAL A 105 1.93 5.80 22.06
C VAL A 105 2.44 7.12 22.60
N LEU A 106 2.41 8.16 21.76
CA LEU A 106 2.68 9.53 22.21
C LEU A 106 1.50 10.04 23.04
N SER A 107 1.79 10.83 24.07
CA SER A 107 0.82 11.68 24.71
C SER A 107 0.31 12.77 23.76
N ALA A 108 -0.81 13.39 24.10
CA ALA A 108 -1.37 14.48 23.29
C ALA A 108 -0.40 15.67 23.16
N ASP A 109 0.33 16.00 24.23
CA ASP A 109 1.33 17.07 24.24
C ASP A 109 2.53 16.75 23.34
N GLU A 110 3.08 15.54 23.43
CA GLU A 110 4.16 15.10 22.54
C GLU A 110 3.75 15.12 21.07
N ALA A 111 2.54 14.62 20.76
CA ALA A 111 2.01 14.64 19.40
C ALA A 111 1.87 16.08 18.89
N GLN A 112 1.36 17.00 19.70
CA GLN A 112 1.25 18.42 19.35
C GLN A 112 2.62 19.07 19.14
N LYS A 113 3.61 18.80 19.99
CA LYS A 113 4.98 19.29 19.83
C LYS A 113 5.60 18.83 18.52
N VAL A 114 5.41 17.56 18.15
CA VAL A 114 5.87 17.04 16.85
C VAL A 114 5.18 17.76 15.70
N ILE A 115 3.84 17.88 15.73
CA ILE A 115 3.07 18.54 14.66
C ILE A 115 3.45 20.03 14.53
N ALA A 116 3.72 20.71 15.65
CA ALA A 116 4.09 22.12 15.66
C ALA A 116 5.40 22.41 14.90
N ASN A 117 6.32 21.45 14.86
CA ASN A 117 7.60 21.54 14.14
C ASN A 117 7.52 21.15 12.66
N LEU A 118 6.34 20.76 12.16
CA LEU A 118 6.11 20.49 10.74
C LEU A 118 5.60 21.74 10.02
N TYR A 119 5.79 21.79 8.70
CA TYR A 119 5.40 22.92 7.87
C TYR A 119 4.62 22.48 6.62
N GLY A 120 3.83 23.40 6.06
CA GLY A 120 3.09 23.22 4.82
C GLY A 120 2.23 21.95 4.80
N VAL A 121 2.28 21.22 3.67
CA VAL A 121 1.50 19.99 3.46
C VAL A 121 1.82 18.90 4.48
N HIS A 122 3.06 18.82 4.98
CA HIS A 122 3.43 17.81 5.98
C HIS A 122 2.75 18.06 7.32
N LYS A 123 2.63 19.33 7.73
CA LYS A 123 1.87 19.71 8.93
C LYS A 123 0.40 19.34 8.79
N LEU A 124 -0.19 19.63 7.63
CA LEU A 124 -1.59 19.33 7.35
C LEU A 124 -1.85 17.81 7.36
N ILE A 125 -1.00 17.02 6.70
CA ILE A 125 -1.08 15.56 6.70
C ILE A 125 -0.98 15.04 8.13
N ALA A 126 0.03 15.44 8.90
CA ALA A 126 0.21 14.98 10.28
C ALA A 126 -0.99 15.36 11.17
N SER A 127 -1.52 16.57 11.00
CA SER A 127 -2.71 17.03 11.73
C SER A 127 -3.95 16.17 11.41
N LEU A 128 -4.15 15.75 10.15
CA LEU A 128 -5.23 14.84 9.78
C LEU A 128 -5.01 13.41 10.29
N LEU A 129 -3.76 12.93 10.29
CA LEU A 129 -3.45 11.60 10.86
C LEU A 129 -3.81 11.55 12.34
N TYR A 130 -3.41 12.58 13.09
CA TYR A 130 -3.69 12.69 14.51
C TYR A 130 -5.18 12.97 14.79
N GLY A 131 -5.75 14.00 14.16
CA GLY A 131 -7.11 14.47 14.46
C GLY A 131 -8.23 13.59 13.90
N CYS A 132 -8.00 12.85 12.82
CA CYS A 132 -9.02 12.01 12.19
C CYS A 132 -8.80 10.50 12.39
N GLY A 133 -7.68 10.10 13.02
CA GLY A 133 -7.28 8.70 13.12
C GLY A 133 -7.06 8.02 11.76
N SER A 134 -6.70 8.80 10.73
CA SER A 134 -6.49 8.30 9.37
C SER A 134 -5.18 7.52 9.28
N ARG A 135 -5.13 6.49 8.44
CA ARG A 135 -3.85 5.87 8.07
C ARG A 135 -3.12 6.76 7.07
N ILE A 136 -1.80 6.69 7.03
CA ILE A 136 -0.98 7.48 6.10
C ILE A 136 -1.45 7.38 4.64
N ASN A 137 -1.70 6.15 4.15
CA ASN A 137 -2.17 5.96 2.77
C ASN A 137 -3.61 6.44 2.54
N GLU A 138 -4.43 6.54 3.58
CA GLU A 138 -5.78 7.10 3.48
C GLU A 138 -5.67 8.62 3.35
N ALA A 139 -4.87 9.27 4.21
CA ALA A 139 -4.63 10.72 4.17
C ALA A 139 -3.98 11.15 2.84
N LEU A 140 -2.95 10.44 2.37
CA LEU A 140 -2.24 10.78 1.12
C LEU A 140 -3.10 10.61 -0.14
N LYS A 141 -4.19 9.83 -0.07
CA LYS A 141 -5.07 9.54 -1.21
C LYS A 141 -6.38 10.32 -1.17
N LEU A 142 -6.54 11.24 -0.22
CA LEU A 142 -7.72 12.10 -0.14
C LEU A 142 -7.91 12.87 -1.45
N ARG A 143 -9.14 12.86 -1.95
CA ARG A 143 -9.58 13.67 -3.08
C ARG A 143 -10.43 14.83 -2.59
N ILE A 144 -10.58 15.84 -3.43
CA ILE A 144 -11.39 17.03 -3.11
C ILE A 144 -12.81 16.66 -2.68
N LYS A 145 -13.47 15.75 -3.42
CA LYS A 145 -14.83 15.28 -3.12
C LYS A 145 -14.96 14.50 -1.80
N ASP A 146 -13.84 14.05 -1.22
CA ASP A 146 -13.87 13.27 0.01
C ASP A 146 -14.05 14.18 1.24
N LEU A 147 -13.89 15.50 1.09
CA LEU A 147 -14.03 16.49 2.16
C LEU A 147 -15.42 17.11 2.16
N ASP A 148 -16.14 16.97 3.27
CA ASP A 148 -17.43 17.63 3.50
C ASP A 148 -17.28 18.64 4.64
N PHE A 149 -17.11 19.91 4.27
CA PHE A 149 -16.97 21.01 5.22
C PHE A 149 -18.27 21.35 5.95
N ALA A 150 -19.43 21.12 5.31
CA ALA A 150 -20.73 21.40 5.91
C ALA A 150 -20.99 20.43 7.07
N ASN A 151 -20.81 19.13 6.82
CA ASN A 151 -21.00 18.08 7.80
C ASN A 151 -19.74 17.80 8.65
N LYS A 152 -18.64 18.49 8.38
CA LYS A 152 -17.34 18.32 9.05
C LYS A 152 -16.90 16.85 9.04
N SER A 153 -16.97 16.23 7.88
CA SER A 153 -16.64 14.82 7.70
C SER A 153 -15.67 14.60 6.53
N ILE A 154 -14.94 13.49 6.62
CA ILE A 154 -14.05 13.01 5.56
C ILE A 154 -14.49 11.61 5.17
N PHE A 155 -14.78 11.41 3.89
CA PHE A 155 -15.06 10.10 3.33
C PHE A 155 -13.74 9.36 3.03
N VAL A 156 -13.54 8.20 3.65
CA VAL A 156 -12.39 7.34 3.40
C VAL A 156 -12.81 6.21 2.47
N PHE A 157 -12.50 6.37 1.19
CA PHE A 157 -12.76 5.36 0.18
C PHE A 157 -11.83 4.14 0.32
N ARG A 158 -12.42 2.95 0.43
CA ARG A 158 -11.75 1.64 0.48
C ARG A 158 -10.56 1.62 1.43
N GLY A 159 -10.81 1.92 2.70
CA GLY A 159 -9.86 1.77 3.79
C GLY A 159 -9.45 0.30 4.02
N LYS A 160 -8.99 -0.02 5.24
CA LYS A 160 -8.57 -1.39 5.59
C LYS A 160 -9.67 -2.40 5.24
N GLY A 161 -9.31 -3.45 4.50
CA GLY A 161 -10.24 -4.48 4.04
C GLY A 161 -11.19 -4.03 2.93
N ARG A 162 -10.88 -2.93 2.22
CA ARG A 162 -11.75 -2.32 1.20
C ARG A 162 -13.09 -1.83 1.74
N LYS A 163 -13.16 -1.48 3.02
CA LYS A 163 -14.35 -0.91 3.65
C LYS A 163 -14.32 0.61 3.56
N ASP A 164 -15.43 1.18 3.12
CA ASP A 164 -15.65 2.61 3.12
C ASP A 164 -16.07 3.06 4.54
N ARG A 165 -15.70 4.27 4.95
CA ARG A 165 -16.15 4.87 6.20
C ARG A 165 -16.09 6.38 6.15
N TYR A 166 -16.83 7.04 7.03
CA TYR A 166 -16.62 8.45 7.36
C TYR A 166 -15.73 8.59 8.59
N THR A 167 -14.96 9.67 8.65
CA THR A 167 -14.26 10.15 9.86
C THR A 167 -14.51 11.65 10.04
N LEU A 168 -14.12 12.18 11.20
CA LEU A 168 -14.26 13.59 11.54
C LEU A 168 -13.29 14.44 10.70
N LEU A 169 -13.73 15.63 10.30
CA LEU A 169 -12.88 16.72 9.81
C LEU A 169 -12.57 17.70 10.97
N PRO A 170 -11.32 17.75 11.49
CA PRO A 170 -10.94 18.66 12.56
C PRO A 170 -11.06 20.11 12.13
N LYS A 171 -11.71 20.93 12.96
CA LYS A 171 -11.87 22.37 12.71
C LYS A 171 -10.53 23.08 12.50
N SER A 172 -9.51 22.69 13.25
CA SER A 172 -8.15 23.24 13.15
C SER A 172 -7.49 23.02 11.79
N CYS A 173 -7.96 22.06 10.99
CA CYS A 173 -7.44 21.77 9.66
C CYS A 173 -8.23 22.45 8.54
N MET A 174 -9.41 23.02 8.81
CA MET A 174 -10.32 23.51 7.76
C MET A 174 -9.69 24.61 6.92
N GLN A 175 -9.14 25.65 7.57
CA GLN A 175 -8.48 26.75 6.86
C GLN A 175 -7.31 26.24 5.99
N ALA A 176 -6.43 25.42 6.56
CA ALA A 176 -5.29 24.86 5.82
C ALA A 176 -5.74 23.96 4.65
N LEU A 177 -6.88 23.29 4.76
CA LEU A 177 -7.46 22.52 3.66
C LEU A 177 -8.01 23.42 2.57
N GLU A 178 -8.73 24.50 2.91
CA GLU A 178 -9.23 25.47 1.94
C GLU A 178 -8.08 26.12 1.16
N GLU A 179 -7.02 26.51 1.85
CA GLU A 179 -5.78 27.03 1.23
C GLU A 179 -5.15 26.00 0.30
N GLN A 180 -5.01 24.74 0.74
CA GLN A 180 -4.48 23.66 -0.08
C GLN A 180 -5.37 23.39 -1.30
N MET A 181 -6.70 23.42 -1.15
CA MET A 181 -7.65 23.25 -2.25
C MET A 181 -7.53 24.38 -3.27
N ALA A 182 -7.31 25.62 -2.84
CA ALA A 182 -7.08 26.75 -3.74
C ALA A 182 -5.79 26.55 -4.58
N VAL A 183 -4.72 26.04 -3.97
CA VAL A 183 -3.47 25.68 -4.68
C VAL A 183 -3.75 24.60 -5.73
N VAL A 184 -4.43 23.51 -5.35
CA VAL A 184 -4.78 22.43 -6.29
C VAL A 184 -5.67 22.93 -7.42
N LYS A 185 -6.62 23.82 -7.12
CA LYS A 185 -7.53 24.40 -8.12
C LYS A 185 -6.76 25.23 -9.16
N SER A 186 -5.82 26.06 -8.70
CA SER A 186 -4.95 26.84 -9.59
C SER A 186 -4.10 25.95 -10.48
N LEU A 187 -3.47 24.92 -9.93
CA LEU A 187 -2.66 23.97 -10.69
C LEU A 187 -3.50 23.20 -11.71
N HIS A 188 -4.65 22.68 -11.27
CA HIS A 188 -5.56 21.93 -12.13
C HIS A 188 -6.06 22.78 -13.32
N GLN A 189 -6.35 24.06 -13.10
CA GLN A 189 -6.71 24.96 -14.19
C GLN A 189 -5.58 25.15 -15.21
N LYS A 190 -4.33 25.25 -14.74
CA LYS A 190 -3.16 25.31 -15.63
C LYS A 190 -3.02 24.02 -16.44
N ASP A 191 -3.19 22.87 -15.81
CA ASP A 191 -3.14 21.55 -16.47
C ASP A 191 -4.23 21.42 -17.54
N LEU A 192 -5.46 21.84 -17.24
CA LEU A 192 -6.55 21.85 -18.21
C LEU A 192 -6.24 22.73 -19.42
N ASN A 193 -5.69 23.93 -19.19
CA ASN A 193 -5.31 24.86 -20.27
C ASN A 193 -4.18 24.29 -21.14
N ALA A 194 -3.31 23.45 -20.57
CA ALA A 194 -2.25 22.74 -21.30
C ALA A 194 -2.72 21.42 -21.96
N GLY A 195 -4.02 21.09 -21.88
CA GLY A 195 -4.60 19.87 -22.47
C GLY A 195 -4.56 18.62 -21.58
N PHE A 196 -4.07 18.74 -20.34
CA PHE A 196 -4.00 17.66 -19.34
C PHE A 196 -5.28 17.64 -18.45
N GLY A 197 -5.10 17.46 -17.13
CA GLY A 197 -6.16 17.52 -16.11
C GLY A 197 -6.87 16.20 -15.78
N LEU A 198 -6.47 15.07 -16.38
CA LEU A 198 -7.01 13.75 -16.02
C LEU A 198 -6.47 13.29 -14.66
N THR A 199 -7.36 12.93 -13.73
CA THR A 199 -6.93 12.32 -12.47
C THR A 199 -6.37 10.90 -12.69
N SER A 200 -5.47 10.46 -11.80
CA SER A 200 -5.00 9.07 -11.78
C SER A 200 -6.09 8.13 -11.24
N LEU A 201 -6.68 7.34 -12.14
CA LEU A 201 -7.67 6.30 -11.85
C LEU A 201 -7.36 5.03 -12.64
N PRO A 202 -7.79 3.84 -12.17
CA PRO A 202 -7.74 2.62 -12.97
C PRO A 202 -8.42 2.80 -14.33
N PRO A 203 -7.90 2.21 -15.43
CA PRO A 203 -8.47 2.37 -16.77
C PRO A 203 -9.97 2.04 -16.85
N ALA A 204 -10.43 1.07 -16.07
CA ALA A 204 -11.85 0.71 -16.00
C ALA A 204 -12.73 1.86 -15.46
N LEU A 205 -12.24 2.64 -14.49
CA LEU A 205 -12.96 3.79 -13.96
C LEU A 205 -12.90 4.99 -14.90
N ILE A 206 -11.76 5.20 -15.57
CA ILE A 206 -11.66 6.23 -16.63
C ILE A 206 -12.67 5.94 -17.75
N ARG A 207 -12.78 4.69 -18.20
CA ARG A 207 -13.80 4.30 -19.20
C ARG A 207 -15.23 4.53 -18.72
N LYS A 208 -15.52 4.25 -17.44
CA LYS A 208 -16.87 4.40 -16.86
C LYS A 208 -17.29 5.86 -16.71
N TYR A 209 -16.40 6.71 -16.23
CA TYR A 209 -16.71 8.09 -15.87
C TYR A 209 -16.30 9.11 -16.96
N GLY A 210 -15.54 8.67 -17.97
CA GLY A 210 -15.19 9.48 -19.14
C GLY A 210 -14.56 10.82 -18.74
N HIS A 211 -15.09 11.91 -19.28
CA HIS A 211 -14.60 13.26 -19.01
C HIS A 211 -14.85 13.75 -17.58
N ALA A 212 -15.77 13.15 -16.81
CA ALA A 212 -16.03 13.56 -15.42
C ALA A 212 -14.80 13.34 -14.51
N VAL A 213 -13.85 12.50 -14.92
CA VAL A 213 -12.58 12.32 -14.20
C VAL A 213 -11.64 13.54 -14.34
N LYS A 214 -11.99 14.51 -15.19
CA LYS A 214 -11.33 15.82 -15.25
C LYS A 214 -11.87 16.79 -14.21
N ASP A 215 -13.00 16.53 -13.57
CA ASP A 215 -13.56 17.52 -12.64
C ASP A 215 -12.62 17.73 -11.44
N PHE A 216 -12.60 18.96 -10.94
CA PHE A 216 -11.81 19.35 -9.77
C PHE A 216 -12.07 18.44 -8.56
N SER A 217 -13.33 17.99 -8.39
CA SER A 217 -13.77 17.10 -7.32
C SER A 217 -13.01 15.76 -7.29
N TRP A 218 -12.50 15.30 -8.43
CA TRP A 218 -11.75 14.06 -8.54
C TRP A 218 -10.25 14.23 -8.32
N GLN A 219 -9.73 15.45 -8.24
CA GLN A 219 -8.30 15.68 -8.04
C GLN A 219 -7.86 15.28 -6.63
N TYR A 220 -6.60 14.86 -6.50
CA TYR A 220 -6.02 14.62 -5.18
C TYR A 220 -5.81 15.95 -4.46
N LEU A 221 -6.06 15.94 -3.15
CA LEU A 221 -5.78 17.07 -2.27
C LEU A 221 -4.30 17.43 -2.23
N TYR A 222 -3.44 16.42 -2.36
CA TYR A 222 -1.98 16.57 -2.40
C TYR A 222 -1.46 16.19 -3.78
N GLN A 223 -0.61 17.05 -4.32
CA GLN A 223 0.08 16.83 -5.59
C GLN A 223 1.52 16.51 -5.22
N PHE A 224 1.88 15.23 -5.27
CA PHE A 224 3.26 14.80 -5.08
C PHE A 224 3.90 14.70 -6.46
N ASN A 225 4.91 15.52 -6.70
CA ASN A 225 5.77 15.42 -7.87
C ASN A 225 6.59 14.11 -7.84
#